data_AF-A0AAC9RM33-F1
#
_entry.id   AF-A0AAC9RM33-F1
#
_cell.length_a   1.000
_cell.length_b   1.000
_cell.length_c   1.000
_cell.angle_alpha   90.00
_cell.angle_beta   90.00
_cell.angle_gamma   90.00
#
_symmetry.space_group_name_H-M   'P 1'
#
loop_
_entity.id
_entity.type
_entity.pdbx_description
1 polymer ?
#
loop_
_entity_poly.entity_id
_entity_poly.type
_entity_poly.pdbx_seq_one_letter_code
_entity_poly.pdbx_strand_id
1 'polypeptide(L)'
;MTSLEKAIERIRGLECPTGDLEKRLAGIFEDYEIANKNEVTIHREEELDRDGAEAYSARLLNNNEASIVVLARSGLDDYVAKVIDAYIN
;
A
#
# COMPACT_ATOMS: atom_id res chain seq x y z
N MET A 1 5.63 -0.24 -18.56
CA MET A 1 5.96 0.00 -17.14
C MET A 1 6.04 1.49 -16.88
N THR A 2 4.90 2.05 -16.51
CA THR A 2 4.73 3.37 -15.91
C THR A 2 5.34 3.42 -14.51
N SER A 3 5.55 4.61 -13.95
CA SER A 3 6.04 4.77 -12.58
C SER A 3 5.13 4.07 -11.56
N LEU A 4 3.82 4.09 -11.80
CA LEU A 4 2.81 3.42 -10.96
C LEU A 4 2.98 1.89 -10.95
N GLU A 5 3.15 1.26 -12.12
CA GLU A 5 3.38 -0.19 -12.19
C GLU A 5 4.66 -0.59 -11.42
N LYS A 6 5.73 0.20 -11.53
CA LYS A 6 6.98 -0.08 -10.80
C LYS A 6 6.82 0.10 -9.29
N ALA A 7 6.06 1.11 -8.85
CA ALA A 7 5.75 1.29 -7.44
C ALA A 7 4.92 0.13 -6.89
N ILE A 8 3.90 -0.34 -7.63
CA ILE A 8 3.09 -1.50 -7.25
C ILE A 8 3.96 -2.74 -7.11
N GLU A 9 4.85 -3.00 -8.06
CA GLU A 9 5.79 -4.12 -7.99
C GLU A 9 6.71 -4.00 -6.76
N ARG A 10 7.18 -2.79 -6.44
CA ARG A 10 7.98 -2.51 -5.25
C ARG A 10 7.20 -2.76 -3.96
N ILE A 11 5.93 -2.38 -3.93
CA ILE A 11 5.02 -2.57 -2.80
C ILE A 11 4.76 -4.06 -2.56
N ARG A 12 4.60 -4.88 -3.60
CA ARG A 12 4.39 -6.34 -3.47
C ARG A 12 5.54 -7.09 -2.80
N GLY A 13 6.76 -6.54 -2.85
CA GLY A 13 7.94 -7.11 -2.17
C GLY A 13 8.20 -6.49 -0.79
N LEU A 14 7.29 -5.65 -0.28
CA LEU A 14 7.53 -4.88 0.92
C LEU A 14 7.23 -5.67 2.19
N GLU A 15 8.22 -5.73 3.07
CA GLU A 15 8.11 -6.27 4.42
C GLU A 15 8.49 -5.19 5.43
N CYS A 16 7.52 -4.74 6.23
CA CYS A 16 7.68 -3.64 7.19
C CYS A 16 7.01 -3.98 8.52
N PRO A 17 7.39 -3.30 9.62
CA PRO A 17 6.62 -3.37 10.84
C PRO A 17 5.15 -2.99 10.59
N THR A 18 4.21 -3.67 11.26
CA THR A 18 2.76 -3.47 11.05
C THR A 18 2.33 -2.01 11.23
N GLY A 19 2.99 -1.25 12.11
CA GLY A 19 2.75 0.18 12.34
C GLY A 19 3.48 1.15 11.40
N ASP A 20 4.29 0.65 10.46
CA ASP A 20 5.07 1.46 9.51
C ASP A 20 4.63 1.26 8.05
N LEU A 21 3.63 0.40 7.81
CA LEU A 21 3.11 0.11 6.48
C LEU A 21 2.67 1.39 5.77
N GLU A 22 1.85 2.23 6.42
CA GLU A 22 1.33 3.47 5.86
C GLU A 22 2.46 4.44 5.47
N LYS A 23 3.42 4.65 6.38
CA LYS A 23 4.57 5.52 6.13
C LYS A 23 5.44 5.01 4.98
N ARG A 24 5.65 3.70 4.90
CA ARG A 24 6.42 3.11 3.80
C ARG A 24 5.70 3.22 2.46
N LEU A 25 4.39 2.96 2.43
CA LEU A 25 3.59 3.12 1.22
C LEU A 25 3.67 4.56 0.70
N ALA A 26 3.45 5.55 1.58
CA ALA A 26 3.58 6.96 1.23
C ALA A 26 4.99 7.31 0.71
N GLY A 27 6.04 6.76 1.35
CA GLY A 27 7.42 6.93 0.89
C GLY A 27 7.70 6.33 -0.49
N ILE A 28 7.10 5.17 -0.81
CA ILE A 28 7.23 4.56 -2.15
C ILE A 28 6.50 5.43 -3.18
N PHE A 29 5.31 5.93 -2.90
CA PHE A 29 4.62 6.82 -3.84
C PHE A 29 5.39 8.11 -4.11
N GLU A 30 6.08 8.65 -3.10
CA GLU A 30 6.96 9.82 -3.23
C GLU A 30 8.23 9.49 -4.04
N ASP A 31 8.89 8.36 -3.78
CA ASP A 31 10.13 7.93 -4.46
C ASP A 31 9.92 7.71 -5.97
N TYR A 32 8.72 7.25 -6.36
CA TYR A 32 8.35 7.05 -7.76
C TYR A 32 7.67 8.27 -8.40
N GLU A 33 7.67 9.43 -7.72
CA GLU A 33 7.07 10.69 -8.19
C GLU A 33 5.57 10.56 -8.55
N ILE A 34 4.85 9.65 -7.89
CA ILE A 34 3.41 9.39 -8.12
C ILE A 34 2.56 10.39 -7.34
N ALA A 35 2.92 10.63 -6.08
CA ALA A 35 2.26 11.59 -5.20
C ALA A 35 3.19 11.97 -4.03
N ASN A 36 3.05 13.18 -3.51
CA ASN A 36 3.73 13.53 -2.26
C ASN A 36 3.12 12.74 -1.10
N LYS A 37 3.91 12.44 -0.07
CA LYS A 37 3.40 11.77 1.14
C LYS A 37 2.21 12.45 1.81
N ASN A 38 2.07 13.78 1.65
CA ASN A 38 0.95 14.56 2.18
C ASN A 38 -0.32 14.47 1.33
N GLU A 39 -0.19 13.92 0.12
CA GLU A 39 -1.26 13.76 -0.87
C GLU A 39 -1.73 12.31 -0.98
N VAL A 40 -1.16 11.42 -0.16
CA VAL A 40 -1.56 10.02 -0.04
C VAL A 40 -2.27 9.85 1.30
N THR A 41 -3.53 9.45 1.23
CA THR A 41 -4.28 9.04 2.43
C THR A 41 -4.47 7.54 2.39
N ILE A 42 -4.09 6.85 3.45
CA ILE A 42 -4.19 5.39 3.53
C ILE A 42 -5.25 5.06 4.56
N HIS A 43 -6.18 4.20 4.16
CA HIS A 43 -7.26 3.73 5.02
C HIS A 43 -7.30 2.22 5.01
N ARG A 44 -7.64 1.61 6.14
CA ARG A 44 -7.94 0.18 6.19
C ARG A 44 -9.32 -0.06 5.59
N GLU A 45 -9.43 -0.99 4.65
CA GLU A 45 -10.69 -1.41 4.03
C GLU A 45 -10.97 -2.86 4.42
N GLU A 46 -11.54 -3.05 5.62
CA GLU A 46 -11.86 -4.40 6.14
C GLU A 46 -12.80 -5.20 5.21
N GLU A 47 -13.59 -4.51 4.39
CA GLU A 47 -14.48 -5.12 3.38
C GLU A 47 -13.70 -5.84 2.25
N LEU A 48 -12.43 -5.47 2.05
CA LEU A 48 -11.53 -6.06 1.06
C LEU A 48 -10.57 -7.08 1.68
N ASP A 49 -10.63 -7.30 3.00
CA ASP A 49 -9.83 -8.33 3.67
C ASP A 49 -10.14 -9.69 3.07
N ARG A 50 -9.09 -10.43 2.68
CA ARG A 50 -9.24 -11.76 2.08
C ARG A 50 -8.07 -12.66 2.40
N ASP A 51 -8.34 -13.97 2.46
CA ASP A 51 -7.33 -15.01 2.67
C ASP A 51 -6.48 -14.81 3.94
N GLY A 52 -7.04 -14.14 4.96
CA GLY A 52 -6.35 -13.80 6.20
C GLY A 52 -5.31 -12.68 6.05
N ALA A 53 -5.42 -11.85 5.00
CA ALA A 53 -4.68 -10.62 4.83
C ALA A 53 -5.61 -9.40 5.00
N GLU A 54 -5.02 -8.35 5.55
CA GLU A 54 -5.63 -7.07 5.84
C GLU A 54 -5.45 -6.16 4.62
N ALA A 55 -6.54 -5.54 4.17
CA ALA A 55 -6.55 -4.67 3.01
C ALA A 55 -6.45 -3.19 3.41
N TYR A 56 -5.62 -2.47 2.67
CA TYR A 56 -5.40 -1.04 2.83
C TYR A 56 -5.59 -0.35 1.49
N SER A 57 -6.32 0.75 1.48
CA SER A 57 -6.62 1.55 0.31
C SER A 57 -5.86 2.87 0.39
N ALA A 58 -4.90 3.06 -0.50
CA ALA A 58 -4.15 4.29 -0.64
C ALA A 58 -4.81 5.18 -1.69
N ARG A 59 -5.40 6.29 -1.24
CA ARG A 59 -6.07 7.26 -2.08
C ARG A 59 -5.15 8.45 -2.37
N LEU A 60 -4.97 8.74 -3.65
CA LEU A 60 -4.14 9.85 -4.12
C LEU A 60 -5.02 11.09 -4.34
N LEU A 61 -4.77 12.17 -3.60
CA LEU A 61 -5.55 13.42 -3.69
C LEU A 61 -5.44 14.13 -5.06
N ASN A 62 -4.29 13.99 -5.74
CA ASN A 62 -4.03 14.64 -7.03
C ASN A 62 -4.43 13.82 -8.26
N ASN A 63 -4.69 12.52 -8.11
CA ASN A 63 -5.07 11.64 -9.21
C ASN A 63 -6.51 11.19 -9.00
N ASN A 64 -7.45 11.98 -9.54
CA ASN A 64 -8.89 11.74 -9.59
C ASN A 64 -9.24 10.23 -9.60
N GLU A 65 -9.58 9.72 -8.41
CA GLU A 65 -10.26 8.44 -8.16
C GLU A 65 -9.41 7.16 -8.17
N ALA A 66 -8.14 7.18 -8.58
CA ALA A 66 -7.30 5.98 -8.52
C ALA A 66 -6.98 5.61 -7.06
N SER A 67 -7.54 4.48 -6.60
CA SER A 67 -7.32 3.96 -5.25
C SER A 67 -6.46 2.71 -5.35
N ILE A 68 -5.34 2.66 -4.64
CA ILE A 68 -4.41 1.54 -4.72
C ILE A 68 -4.68 0.64 -3.52
N VAL A 69 -5.19 -0.56 -3.80
CA VAL A 69 -5.45 -1.57 -2.78
C VAL A 69 -4.18 -2.36 -2.55
N VAL A 70 -3.81 -2.50 -1.28
CA VAL A 70 -2.64 -3.21 -0.78
C VAL A 70 -3.12 -4.26 0.20
N LEU A 71 -2.85 -5.52 -0.10
CA LEU A 71 -3.12 -6.63 0.80
C LEU A 71 -1.85 -6.96 1.58
N ALA A 72 -1.91 -6.81 2.90
CA ALA A 72 -0.81 -7.08 3.79
C ALA A 72 -1.20 -8.16 4.80
N ARG A 73 -0.31 -9.12 5.03
CA ARG A 73 -0.49 -10.16 6.03
C ARG A 73 0.45 -9.92 7.19
N SER A 74 -0.12 -9.85 8.39
CA SER A 74 0.62 -9.85 9.65
C SER A 74 1.37 -11.18 9.81
N GLY A 75 2.67 -11.10 10.08
CA GLY A 75 3.54 -12.25 10.29
C GLY A 75 3.22 -12.98 11.60
N LEU A 76 3.82 -14.16 11.80
CA LEU A 76 3.59 -15.04 12.96
C LEU A 76 3.77 -14.38 14.34
N ASP A 77 4.56 -13.32 14.43
CA ASP A 77 4.82 -12.56 15.65
C ASP A 77 4.03 -11.23 15.72
N ASP A 78 3.10 -10.98 14.79
CA ASP A 78 2.30 -9.74 14.63
C ASP A 78 3.14 -8.45 14.45
N TYR A 79 4.46 -8.56 14.46
CA TYR A 79 5.39 -7.45 14.45
C TYR A 79 5.74 -6.97 13.03
N VAL A 80 5.53 -7.81 12.01
CA VAL A 80 5.90 -7.53 10.62
C VAL A 80 4.70 -7.77 9.71
N ALA A 81 4.29 -6.76 8.96
CA ALA A 81 3.36 -6.86 7.85
C ALA A 81 4.13 -7.13 6.55
N LYS A 82 3.74 -8.21 5.87
CA LYS A 82 4.21 -8.55 4.53
C LYS A 82 3.13 -8.22 3.52
N VAL A 83 3.45 -7.37 2.55
CA VAL A 83 2.54 -7.18 1.42
C VAL A 83 2.53 -8.44 0.58
N ILE A 84 1.34 -8.99 0.35
CA ILE A 84 1.13 -10.17 -0.48
C ILE A 84 0.63 -9.80 -1.88
N ASP A 85 -0.07 -8.67 -2.01
CA ASP A 85 -0.56 -8.19 -3.30
C ASP A 85 -0.81 -6.68 -3.26
N ALA A 86 -0.77 -6.06 -4.43
CA ALA A 86 -1.15 -4.65 -4.61
C ALA A 86 -1.67 -4.43 -6.03
N TYR A 87 -2.74 -3.64 -6.17
CA TYR A 87 -3.37 -3.33 -7.46
C TYR A 87 -4.15 -2.01 -7.40
N ILE A 88 -4.51 -1.48 -8.57
CA ILE A 88 -5.34 -0.28 -8.70
C ILE A 88 -6.80 -0.72 -8.76
N ASN A 89 -7.65 -0.12 -7.94
CA ASN A 89 -9.10 -0.28 -7.93
C ASN A 89 -9.79 0.87 -8.65
#